data_AF-A0A934YFL9-F1
#
_entry.id   AF-A0A934YFL9-F1
#
_cell.length_a   1.000
_cell.length_b   1.000
_cell.length_c   1.000
_cell.angle_alpha   90.00
_cell.angle_beta   90.00
_cell.angle_gamma   90.00
#
_symmetry.space_group_name_H-M   'P 1'
#
loop_
_entity.id
_entity.type
_entity.pdbx_description
1 polymer ?
#
loop_
_entity_poly.entity_id
_entity_poly.type
_entity_poly.pdbx_seq_one_letter_code
_entity_poly.pdbx_strand_id
1 'polypeptide(L)'
;MSGMSGTTGLGGVLDGDEVQGVLSGAFYTNDGPPAPRREAVEKPQHYKVICISLYTKDLARLDALVDELKQQGVTKANRSALIRAALDQVDLARVPRGM
;
A
#
# COMPACT_ATOMS: atom_id res chain seq x y z
N MET A 1 10.81 31.97 40.96
CA MET A 1 9.47 31.39 40.76
C MET A 1 9.51 30.62 39.45
N SER A 2 9.88 29.34 39.55
CA SER A 2 9.97 28.43 38.41
C SER A 2 8.59 27.89 38.03
N GLY A 3 8.31 27.95 36.72
CA GLY A 3 7.79 26.86 35.90
C GLY A 3 6.44 26.24 36.25
N MET A 4 5.53 26.25 35.27
CA MET A 4 4.88 25.03 34.78
C MET A 4 4.17 25.32 33.47
N SER A 5 4.84 25.02 32.36
CA SER A 5 4.17 24.71 31.09
C SER A 5 4.15 23.19 30.98
N GLY A 6 2.95 22.63 30.95
CA GLY A 6 2.73 21.22 30.65
C GLY A 6 1.68 21.14 29.55
N THR A 7 2.11 20.88 28.32
CA THR A 7 1.25 20.24 27.32
C THR A 7 2.04 19.14 26.63
N THR A 8 1.42 17.97 26.61
CA THR A 8 1.93 16.65 26.28
C THR A 8 1.90 16.41 24.77
N GLY A 9 2.98 15.88 24.18
CA GLY A 9 2.99 15.31 22.84
C GLY A 9 4.38 14.87 22.37
N LEU A 10 4.47 13.76 21.63
CA LEU A 10 5.71 13.20 21.04
C LEU A 10 6.47 14.16 20.11
N GLY A 11 5.88 15.30 19.72
CA GLY A 11 6.57 16.39 19.01
C GLY A 11 7.53 17.22 19.88
N GLY A 12 7.56 17.00 21.20
CA GLY A 12 8.53 17.64 22.09
C GLY A 12 9.83 16.85 22.29
N VAL A 13 9.95 15.65 21.69
CA VAL A 13 11.09 14.76 21.89
C VAL A 13 12.08 14.81 20.73
N LEU A 14 11.65 15.29 19.56
CA LEU A 14 12.48 15.41 18.36
C LEU A 14 12.27 16.79 17.77
N ASP A 15 13.36 17.54 17.62
CA ASP A 15 13.36 18.86 17.01
C ASP A 15 13.05 18.72 15.51
N GLY A 16 12.10 19.52 15.01
CA GLY A 16 11.62 19.42 13.63
C GLY A 16 12.71 19.70 12.60
N ASP A 17 13.65 20.59 12.93
CA ASP A 17 14.76 20.96 12.06
C ASP A 17 15.84 19.87 12.05
N GLU A 18 16.06 19.20 13.19
CA GLU A 18 16.91 18.01 13.28
C GLU A 18 16.36 16.87 12.40
N VAL A 19 15.06 16.57 12.50
CA VAL A 19 14.42 15.53 11.68
C VAL A 19 14.51 15.88 10.19
N GLN A 20 14.22 17.14 9.83
CA GLN A 20 14.33 17.60 8.44
C GLN A 20 15.77 17.53 7.92
N GLY A 21 16.76 17.86 8.75
CA GLY A 21 18.18 17.77 8.43
C GLY A 21 18.65 16.34 8.19
N VAL A 22 18.23 15.40 9.04
CA VAL A 22 18.55 13.97 8.86
C VAL A 22 17.89 13.41 7.60
N LEU A 23 16.62 13.72 7.35
CA LEU A 23 15.90 13.21 6.18
C LEU A 23 16.45 13.79 4.87
N SER A 24 16.75 15.09 4.84
CA SER A 24 17.33 15.74 3.66
C SER A 24 18.76 15.28 3.39
N GLY A 25 19.59 15.12 4.43
CA GLY A 25 20.98 14.69 4.30
C GLY A 25 21.15 13.20 3.98
N ALA A 26 20.26 12.33 4.47
CA ALA A 26 20.39 10.88 4.29
C ALA A 26 19.56 10.31 3.13
N PHE A 27 18.46 10.96 2.71
CA PHE A 27 17.52 10.35 1.76
C PHE A 27 17.15 11.22 0.56
N TYR A 28 17.26 12.55 0.62
CA TYR A 28 16.71 13.45 -0.41
C TYR A 28 17.72 14.39 -1.08
N THR A 29 19.03 14.24 -0.86
CA THR A 29 20.06 14.93 -1.66
C THR A 29 20.03 14.44 -3.10
N ASN A 30 19.33 15.19 -3.96
CA ASN A 30 19.27 14.98 -5.40
C ASN A 30 20.39 15.78 -6.12
N ASP A 31 21.63 15.64 -5.66
CA ASP A 31 22.84 16.20 -6.31
C ASP A 31 23.68 15.13 -7.02
N GLY A 32 23.17 13.90 -7.12
CA GLY A 32 23.79 12.84 -7.92
C GLY A 32 23.50 13.02 -9.41
N PRO A 33 24.44 12.64 -10.32
CA PRO A 33 24.14 12.58 -11.74
C PRO A 33 22.89 11.71 -11.96
N PRO A 34 22.00 12.05 -12.91
CA PRO A 34 20.79 11.28 -13.14
C PRO A 34 21.18 9.82 -13.37
N ALA A 35 20.72 8.94 -12.48
CA ALA A 35 20.95 7.51 -12.60
C ALA A 35 20.55 7.08 -14.03
N PRO A 36 21.33 6.18 -14.67
CA PRO A 36 21.02 5.74 -16.02
C PRO A 36 19.56 5.29 -16.04
N ARG A 37 18.76 5.98 -16.85
CA ARG A 37 17.34 5.69 -17.01
C ARG A 37 17.27 4.26 -17.52
N ARG A 38 17.02 3.31 -16.61
CA ARG A 38 16.79 1.92 -16.97
C ARG A 38 15.74 1.96 -18.07
N GLU A 39 16.11 1.50 -19.26
CA GLU A 39 15.18 1.36 -20.36
C GLU A 39 13.96 0.63 -19.78
N ALA A 40 12.81 1.29 -19.88
CA ALA A 40 11.58 0.74 -19.39
C ALA A 40 11.33 -0.52 -20.22
N VAL A 41 11.74 -1.67 -19.68
CA VAL A 41 11.37 -2.99 -20.21
C VAL A 41 9.88 -2.91 -20.46
N GLU A 42 9.49 -3.05 -21.72
CA GLU A 42 8.12 -2.83 -22.16
C GLU A 42 7.21 -3.68 -21.28
N LYS A 43 6.48 -3.02 -20.37
CA LYS A 43 5.71 -3.72 -19.35
C LYS A 43 4.62 -4.51 -20.09
N PRO A 44 4.41 -5.79 -19.73
CA PRO A 44 3.37 -6.60 -20.36
C PRO A 44 2.05 -5.84 -20.36
N GLN A 45 1.44 -5.68 -21.55
CA GLN A 45 0.23 -4.89 -21.80
C GLN A 45 -1.06 -5.49 -21.20
N HIS A 46 -0.95 -6.36 -20.18
CA HIS A 46 -2.00 -7.32 -19.79
C HIS A 46 -2.82 -6.95 -18.55
N TYR A 47 -2.77 -5.71 -18.06
CA TYR A 47 -3.70 -5.25 -17.02
C TYR A 47 -3.93 -3.74 -17.08
N LYS A 48 -5.13 -3.31 -16.69
CA LYS A 48 -5.49 -1.91 -16.50
C LYS A 48 -5.68 -1.63 -15.01
N VAL A 49 -5.18 -0.49 -14.54
CA VAL A 49 -5.50 0.00 -13.19
C VAL A 49 -6.87 0.65 -13.24
N ILE A 50 -7.78 0.18 -12.40
CA ILE A 50 -9.12 0.73 -12.27
C ILE A 50 -9.35 1.17 -10.83
N CYS A 51 -10.17 2.21 -10.65
CA CYS A 51 -10.69 2.59 -9.36
C CYS A 51 -12.08 1.96 -9.21
N ILE A 52 -12.26 1.10 -8.22
CA ILE A 52 -13.57 0.55 -7.84
C ILE A 52 -13.83 0.88 -6.37
N SER A 53 -15.08 1.22 -6.05
CA SER A 53 -15.54 1.32 -4.68
C SER A 53 -15.93 -0.06 -4.17
N LEU A 54 -15.55 -0.35 -2.91
CA LEU A 54 -15.91 -1.56 -2.16
C LEU A 54 -16.25 -1.12 -0.74
N TYR A 55 -17.12 -1.86 -0.04
CA TYR A 55 -17.33 -1.61 1.39
C TYR A 55 -16.03 -1.85 2.17
N THR A 56 -15.77 -1.05 3.20
CA THR A 56 -14.56 -1.17 4.03
C THR A 56 -14.39 -2.58 4.60
N LYS A 57 -15.51 -3.22 4.96
CA LYS A 57 -15.52 -4.61 5.44
C LYS A 57 -15.01 -5.59 4.37
N ASP A 58 -15.38 -5.38 3.11
CA ASP A 58 -14.96 -6.24 2.00
C ASP A 58 -13.49 -6.03 1.65
N LEU A 59 -12.98 -4.80 1.75
CA LEU A 59 -11.54 -4.52 1.61
C LEU A 59 -10.72 -5.26 2.68
N ALA A 60 -11.14 -5.19 3.94
CA ALA A 60 -10.48 -5.90 5.03
C ALA A 60 -10.53 -7.43 4.85
N ARG A 61 -11.67 -7.96 4.38
CA ARG A 61 -11.81 -9.38 4.07
C ARG A 61 -10.88 -9.81 2.93
N LEU A 62 -10.75 -8.98 1.89
CA LEU A 62 -9.87 -9.26 0.76
C LEU A 62 -8.40 -9.35 1.21
N ASP A 63 -7.98 -8.46 2.11
CA ASP A 63 -6.63 -8.47 2.68
C ASP A 63 -6.38 -9.73 3.53
N ALA A 64 -7.33 -10.11 4.39
CA ALA A 64 -7.22 -11.31 5.20
C ALA A 64 -7.07 -12.59 4.35
N LEU A 65 -7.83 -12.71 3.25
CA LEU A 65 -7.73 -13.84 2.32
C LEU A 65 -6.38 -13.88 1.60
N VAL A 66 -5.83 -12.71 1.23
CA VAL A 66 -4.49 -12.64 0.64
C VAL A 66 -3.43 -13.12 1.64
N ASP A 67 -3.56 -12.76 2.90
CA ASP A 67 -2.62 -13.19 3.94
C ASP A 67 -2.72 -14.70 4.22
N GLU A 68 -3.93 -15.26 4.25
CA GLU A 68 -4.14 -16.71 4.35
C GLU A 68 -3.48 -17.46 3.18
N LEU A 69 -3.66 -16.98 1.94
CA LEU A 69 -3.00 -17.57 0.77
C LEU A 69 -1.47 -17.52 0.87
N LYS A 70 -0.91 -16.42 1.38
CA LYS A 70 0.54 -16.32 1.61
C LYS A 70 1.02 -17.30 2.68
N GLN A 71 0.26 -17.47 3.77
CA GLN A 71 0.55 -18.45 4.81
C GLN A 71 0.52 -19.89 4.26
N GLN A 72 -0.35 -20.16 3.29
CA GLN A 72 -0.43 -21.44 2.58
C GLN A 72 0.69 -21.64 1.52
N GLY A 73 1.64 -20.69 1.41
CA GLY A 73 2.79 -20.79 0.50
C GLY A 73 2.59 -20.13 -0.87
N VAL A 74 1.45 -19.49 -1.13
CA VAL A 74 1.22 -18.71 -2.35
C VAL A 74 1.86 -17.33 -2.20
N THR A 75 3.19 -17.27 -2.30
CA THR A 75 4.00 -16.06 -2.04
C THR A 75 3.71 -14.88 -2.96
N LYS A 76 3.11 -15.12 -4.13
CA LYS A 76 2.71 -14.09 -5.10
C LYS A 76 1.23 -13.68 -4.99
N ALA A 77 0.51 -14.13 -3.96
CA ALA A 77 -0.87 -13.73 -3.74
C ALA A 77 -0.99 -12.22 -3.49
N ASN A 78 -1.89 -11.59 -4.22
CA ASN A 78 -2.27 -10.19 -4.05
C ASN A 78 -3.77 -10.04 -4.40
N ARG A 79 -4.34 -8.86 -4.13
CA ARG A 79 -5.77 -8.58 -4.37
C ARG A 79 -6.21 -8.90 -5.81
N SER A 80 -5.41 -8.54 -6.82
CA SER A 80 -5.80 -8.76 -8.22
C SER A 80 -5.67 -10.23 -8.64
N ALA A 81 -4.71 -10.98 -8.09
CA ALA A 81 -4.60 -12.42 -8.30
C ALA A 81 -5.79 -13.16 -7.66
N LEU A 82 -6.17 -12.78 -6.44
CA LEU A 82 -7.32 -13.35 -5.74
C LEU A 82 -8.63 -13.06 -6.48
N ILE A 83 -8.87 -11.80 -6.87
CA ILE A 83 -10.06 -11.41 -7.64
C ILE A 83 -10.14 -12.20 -8.94
N ARG A 84 -9.02 -12.37 -9.66
CA ARG A 84 -8.99 -13.14 -10.90
C ARG A 84 -9.38 -14.60 -10.68
N ALA A 85 -8.77 -15.26 -9.68
CA ALA A 85 -9.12 -16.64 -9.34
C ALA A 85 -10.59 -16.79 -8.92
N ALA A 86 -11.16 -15.78 -8.26
CA ALA A 86 -12.58 -15.76 -7.91
C ALA A 86 -13.46 -15.64 -9.16
N LEU A 87 -13.12 -14.76 -10.10
CA LEU A 87 -13.86 -14.60 -11.36
C LEU A 87 -13.91 -15.89 -12.18
N ASP A 88 -12.84 -16.69 -12.18
CA ASP A 88 -12.79 -17.97 -12.89
C ASP A 88 -13.75 -19.03 -12.29
N GLN A 89 -14.22 -18.82 -11.05
CA GLN A 89 -15.07 -19.75 -10.30
C GLN A 89 -16.51 -19.25 -10.09
N VAL A 90 -16.81 -18.01 -10.51
CA VAL A 90 -18.13 -17.42 -10.30
C VAL A 90 -19.19 -18.15 -11.12
N ASP A 91 -20.23 -18.61 -10.43
CA ASP A 91 -21.45 -19.13 -11.03
C ASP A 91 -22.54 -18.06 -11.01
N LEU A 92 -22.88 -17.53 -12.19
CA LEU A 92 -23.87 -16.46 -12.34
C LEU A 92 -25.30 -16.91 -11.98
N ALA A 93 -25.59 -18.21 -12.03
CA ALA A 93 -26.91 -18.71 -11.62
C ALA A 93 -27.15 -18.59 -10.11
N ARG A 94 -26.07 -18.43 -9.32
CA ARG A 94 -26.11 -18.30 -7.86
C ARG A 94 -26.12 -16.86 -7.35
N VAL A 95 -26.01 -15.90 -8.26
CA VAL A 95 -26.01 -14.47 -7.96
C VAL A 95 -27.43 -14.04 -7.56
N PRO A 96 -27.64 -13.51 -6.34
CA PRO A 96 -28.96 -13.01 -5.93
C PRO A 96 -29.52 -11.97 -6.89
N ARG A 97 -30.81 -12.11 -7.23
CA ARG A 97 -31.53 -11.09 -8.01
C ARG A 97 -31.72 -9.86 -7.13
N GLY A 98 -31.21 -8.71 -7.56
CA GLY A 98 -31.33 -7.43 -6.84
C GLY A 98 -30.09 -6.96 -6.06
N MET A 99 -28.91 -7.52 -6.36
CA MET A 99 -27.63 -6.91 -5.97
C MET A 99 -27.34 -5.60 -6.69
#